data_AF-A0A537YW67-F1
#
_entry.id   AF-A0A537YW67-F1
#
_cell.length_a   1.000
_cell.length_b   1.000
_cell.length_c   1.000
_cell.angle_alpha   90.00
_cell.angle_beta   90.00
_cell.angle_gamma   90.00
#
_symmetry.space_group_name_H-M   'P 1'
#
loop_
_entity.id
_entity.type
_entity.pdbx_description
1 polymer ?
#
loop_
_entity_poly.entity_id
_entity_poly.type
_entity_poly.pdbx_seq_one_letter_code
_entity_poly.pdbx_strand_id
1 'polypeptide(L)' 'MTKLQRAGYDVGGERYKRVPSGYRPDHPRAALLRRDGVYAGRQMPLPPEAATAKFPSFCAGHFRKVTPLVDWLSDTVG' A
#
# COMPACT_ATOMS: atom_id res chain seq x y z
N MET A 1 12.63 2.48 0.32
CA MET A 1 11.54 2.99 1.17
C MET A 1 10.70 3.94 0.33
N THR A 2 9.41 3.65 0.14
CA THR A 2 8.51 4.42 -0.74
C THR A 2 8.06 5.74 -0.11
N LYS A 3 7.50 6.66 -0.90
CA LYS A 3 6.91 7.91 -0.41
C LYS A 3 5.85 7.66 0.67
N LEU A 4 5.05 6.61 0.52
CA LEU A 4 4.03 6.20 1.49
C LEU A 4 4.62 5.66 2.79
N GLN A 5 5.67 4.85 2.73
CA GLN A 5 6.37 4.38 3.93
C GLN A 5 6.96 5.55 4.73
N ARG A 6 7.53 6.56 4.05
CA ARG A 6 8.01 7.79 4.71
C ARG A 6 6.89 8.61 5.35
N ALA A 7 5.67 8.52 4.82
CA ALA A 7 4.48 9.17 5.37
C ALA A 7 3.81 8.36 6.49
N GLY A 8 4.43 7.27 6.95
CA GLY A 8 3.94 6.42 8.03
C GLY A 8 2.86 5.42 7.62
N TYR A 9 2.81 5.03 6.34
CA TYR A 9 1.94 3.96 5.86
C TYR A 9 2.70 2.66 5.71
N ASP A 10 2.08 1.57 6.14
CA ASP A 10 2.50 0.22 5.84
C ASP A 10 2.15 -0.12 4.39
N VAL A 11 3.16 -0.54 3.62
CA VAL A 11 2.99 -0.98 2.23
C VAL A 11 3.20 -2.48 2.18
N GLY A 12 2.12 -3.21 1.90
CA GLY A 12 2.08 -4.67 1.90
C GLY A 12 1.84 -5.27 0.52
N GLY A 13 1.36 -6.51 0.53
CA GLY A 13 1.07 -7.29 -0.67
C GLY A 13 2.04 -8.44 -0.95
N GLU A 14 2.97 -8.72 -0.03
CA GLU A 14 3.78 -9.94 -0.09
C GLU A 14 2.93 -11.14 0.35
N ARG A 15 2.68 -12.06 -0.58
CA ARG A 15 1.94 -13.31 -0.32
C ARG A 15 2.81 -14.54 -0.44
N TYR A 16 3.79 -14.53 -1.33
CA TYR A 16 4.63 -15.70 -1.60
C TYR A 16 5.93 -15.66 -0.81
N LYS A 17 6.24 -16.76 -0.11
CA LYS A 17 7.53 -16.92 0.60
C LYS A 17 8.72 -17.06 -0.35
N ARG A 18 8.49 -17.51 -1.58
CA ARG A 18 9.51 -17.76 -2.61
C ARG A 18 9.07 -17.13 -3.93
N VAL A 19 10.04 -16.86 -4.80
CA VAL A 19 9.75 -16.42 -6.17
C VAL A 19 8.86 -17.47 -6.86
N PRO A 20 7.76 -17.07 -7.52
CA PRO A 20 6.89 -17.99 -8.25
C PRO A 20 7.63 -18.81 -9.30
N SER A 21 7.06 -19.98 -9.66
CA SER A 21 7.58 -20.79 -10.76
C SER A 21 7.60 -20.00 -12.07
N GLY A 22 8.59 -20.28 -12.92
CA GLY A 22 8.80 -19.54 -14.17
C GLY A 22 9.81 -18.39 -14.08
N TYR A 23 10.25 -18.03 -12.88
CA TYR A 23 11.33 -17.06 -12.66
C TYR A 23 12.48 -17.67 -11.87
N ARG A 24 13.70 -17.20 -12.11
CA ARG A 24 14.87 -17.65 -11.34
C ARG A 24 14.79 -17.15 -9.88
N PRO A 25 15.26 -17.92 -8.89
CA PRO A 25 15.26 -17.50 -7.49
C PRO A 25 16.03 -16.19 -7.23
N ASP A 26 17.08 -15.95 -8.02
CA ASP A 26 17.96 -14.77 -7.97
C ASP A 26 17.51 -13.63 -8.91
N HIS A 27 16.26 -13.66 -9.39
CA HIS A 27 15.76 -12.64 -10.30
C HIS A 27 15.91 -11.23 -9.68
N PRO A 28 16.36 -10.20 -10.43
CA PRO A 28 16.56 -8.84 -9.90
C PRO A 28 15.31 -8.23 -9.25
N ARG A 29 14.12 -8.70 -9.64
CA ARG A 29 12.82 -8.29 -9.09
C ARG A 29 12.18 -9.33 -8.16
N ALA A 30 12.95 -10.27 -7.60
CA ALA A 30 12.46 -11.35 -6.74
C ALA A 30 11.59 -10.87 -5.56
N ALA A 31 11.89 -9.69 -5.00
CA ALA A 31 11.08 -9.09 -3.94
C ALA A 31 9.69 -8.60 -4.43
N LEU A 32 9.58 -8.17 -5.69
CA LEU A 32 8.31 -7.75 -6.29
C LEU A 32 7.49 -8.95 -6.77
N LEU A 33 8.16 -9.96 -7.36
CA LEU A 33 7.49 -11.18 -7.83
C LEU A 33 6.85 -12.00 -6.71
N ARG A 34 7.29 -11.80 -5.45
CA ARG A 34 6.67 -12.40 -4.27
C ARG A 34 5.37 -11.73 -3.84
N ARG A 35 4.99 -10.64 -4.51
CA ARG A 35 3.77 -9.91 -4.26
C ARG A 35 2.72 -10.28 -5.30
N ASP A 36 1.53 -10.66 -4.87
CA ASP A 36 0.37 -10.90 -5.74
C ASP A 36 -0.55 -9.67 -5.81
N GLY A 37 -0.22 -8.62 -5.07
CA GLY A 37 -0.86 -7.32 -5.10
C GLY A 37 -0.01 -6.28 -4.38
N VAL A 38 -0.49 -5.04 -4.36
CA VAL A 38 0.11 -3.97 -3.56
C VAL A 38 -1.02 -3.21 -2.88
N TYR A 39 -0.89 -3.01 -1.57
CA TYR A 39 -1.80 -2.15 -0.82
C TYR A 39 -1.01 -1.27 0.14
N ALA A 40 -1.62 -0.15 0.54
CA ALA A 40 -1.09 0.71 1.57
C ALA A 40 -2.17 0.99 2.62
N GLY A 41 -1.79 0.87 3.89
CA GLY A 41 -2.66 1.11 5.03
C GLY A 41 -1.89 1.76 6.16
N ARG A 42 -2.59 2.22 7.17
CA ARG A 42 -1.96 2.73 8.39
C ARG A 42 -2.80 2.31 9.57
N GLN A 43 -2.16 1.63 10.53
CA GLN A 43 -2.75 1.48 11.85
C GLN A 43 -2.38 2.69 12.70
N MET A 44 -3.38 3.19 13.44
CA MET A 44 -3.20 4.32 14.36
C MET A 44 -4.20 4.22 15.50
N PRO A 45 -3.92 4.84 16.66
CA PRO A 45 -4.90 5.00 17.71
C PRO A 45 -6.17 5.71 17.20
N LEU A 46 -7.29 5.49 17.89
CA LEU A 46 -8.55 6.13 17.54
C LEU A 46 -8.39 7.66 17.55
N PRO A 47 -8.58 8.35 16.41
CA PRO A 47 -8.41 9.79 16.35
C PRO A 47 -9.58 10.49 17.08
N PRO A 48 -9.38 11.65 17.71
CA PRO A 48 -10.45 12.43 18.35
C PRO A 48 -11.61 12.75 17.40
N GLU A 49 -11.31 12.93 16.11
CA GLU A 49 -12.28 13.20 15.07
C GLU A 49 -13.28 12.06 14.86
N ALA A 50 -12.96 10.82 15.27
CA ALA A 50 -13.80 9.64 15.08
C ALA A 50 -15.18 9.75 15.75
N ALA A 51 -15.28 10.53 16.83
CA ALA A 51 -16.54 10.78 17.53
C ALA A 51 -17.26 12.06 17.03
N THR A 52 -16.84 12.62 15.90
CA THR A 52 -17.32 13.93 15.42
C THR A 52 -17.72 13.90 13.95
N ALA A 53 -18.48 14.90 13.51
CA ALA A 53 -18.80 15.11 12.10
C ALA A 53 -17.56 15.38 11.20
N LYS A 54 -16.36 15.57 11.78
CA LYS A 54 -15.11 15.77 11.04
C LYS A 54 -14.47 14.47 10.56
N PHE A 55 -14.92 13.31 11.05
CA PHE A 55 -14.34 12.01 10.71
C PHE A 55 -14.25 11.75 9.19
N PRO A 56 -15.28 12.04 8.36
CA PRO A 56 -15.19 11.83 6.92
C PRO A 56 -14.07 12.65 6.27
N SER A 57 -13.89 13.91 6.69
CA SER A 57 -12.83 14.78 6.18
C SER A 57 -11.44 14.31 6.60
N PHE A 58 -11.31 13.79 7.83
CA PHE A 58 -10.09 13.16 8.32
C PHE A 58 -9.72 11.95 7.43
N CYS A 59 -10.67 11.03 7.21
CA CYS A 59 -10.48 9.86 6.34
C CYS A 59 -10.13 10.25 4.90
N ALA A 60 -10.85 11.24 4.33
CA ALA A 60 -10.58 11.75 2.99
C ALA A 60 -9.15 12.32 2.87
N GLY A 61 -8.63 12.97 3.93
CA GLY A 61 -7.23 13.41 3.98
C GLY A 61 -6.23 12.27 3.89
N HIS A 62 -6.52 11.12 4.50
CA HIS A 62 -5.71 9.91 4.37
C HIS A 62 -5.84 9.29 2.98
N PHE A 63 -7.05 9.16 2.43
CA PHE A 63 -7.25 8.61 1.10
C PHE A 63 -6.54 9.42 0.02
N ARG A 64 -6.60 10.76 0.06
CA ARG A 64 -5.84 11.62 -0.87
C ARG A 64 -4.32 11.37 -0.85
N LYS A 65 -3.76 10.99 0.31
CA LYS A 65 -2.34 10.65 0.41
C LYS A 65 -2.01 9.31 -0.25
N VAL A 66 -2.98 8.38 -0.28
CA VAL A 66 -2.85 7.05 -0.88
C VAL A 66 -3.26 7.03 -2.36
N THR A 67 -4.07 7.99 -2.83
CA THR A 67 -4.54 8.11 -4.22
C THR A 67 -3.46 7.89 -5.28
N PRO A 68 -2.23 8.45 -5.18
CA PRO A 68 -1.21 8.21 -6.20
C PRO A 68 -0.82 6.73 -6.40
N LEU A 69 -0.96 5.88 -5.36
CA LEU A 69 -0.75 4.44 -5.49
C LEU A 69 -1.90 3.79 -6.25
N VAL A 70 -3.14 4.22 -5.98
CA VAL A 70 -4.34 3.70 -6.64
C VAL A 70 -4.30 4.07 -8.12
N ASP A 71 -4.01 5.34 -8.43
CA ASP A 71 -3.88 5.82 -9.81
C ASP A 71 -2.82 5.02 -10.58
N TRP A 72 -1.64 4.82 -9.97
CA TRP A 72 -0.58 4.00 -10.57
C TRP A 72 -1.01 2.55 -10.82
N LEU A 73 -1.75 1.94 -9.89
CA LEU A 73 -2.27 0.58 -10.06
C LEU A 73 -3.29 0.52 -11.20
N SER A 74 -4.19 1.49 -11.28
CA SER A 74 -5.15 1.61 -12.38
C SER A 74 -4.46 1.77 -13.73
N ASP A 75 -3.40 2.56 -13.82
CA ASP A 75 -2.66 2.77 -15.07
C ASP A 75 -1.80 1.58 -15.49
N THR A 76 -1.31 0.79 -14.54
CA THR A 76 -0.31 -0.27 -14.81
C THR A 76 -0.92 -1.66 -14.92
N VAL A 77 -2.03 -1.91 -14.22
CA VAL A 77 -2.67 -3.24 -14.09
C VAL A 77 -4.07 -3.26 -14.72
N GLY A 78 -4.68 -2.09 -14.94
CA GLY A 78 -6.00 -1.93 -15.56
C GLY A 78 -5.99 -2.02 -17.08
#